data_AF-A0A834LYL7-F1
#
_entry.id   AF-A0A834LYL7-F1
#
_cell.length_a   1.000
_cell.length_b   1.000
_cell.length_c   1.000
_cell.angle_alpha   90.00
_cell.angle_beta   90.00
_cell.angle_gamma   90.00
#
_symmetry.space_group_name_H-M   'P 1'
#
loop_
_entity.id
_entity.type
_entity.pdbx_description
1 polymer ?
#
loop_
_entity_poly.entity_id
_entity_poly.type
_entity_poly.pdbx_seq_one_letter_code
_entity_poly.pdbx_strand_id
1 'polypeptide(L)' 'GLPSDGIVVFGSQLHTHLTGVRVYTRHFDMFGRELPELNRDNHFSTHFQEIRRLKLPVKILPGDVLVTRCDY' A
#
# COMPACT_ATOMS: atom_id res chain seq x y z
N GLY A 1 -16.43 9.81 -2.63
CA GLY A 1 -15.09 10.05 -3.19
C GLY A 1 -14.16 10.54 -2.10
N LEU A 2 -12.86 10.66 -2.38
CA LEU A 2 -11.91 11.32 -1.46
C LEU A 2 -12.19 12.83 -1.38
N PRO A 3 -11.86 13.49 -0.25
CA PRO A 3 -11.82 14.96 -0.14
C PRO A 3 -10.90 15.57 -1.20
N SER A 4 -11.13 16.84 -1.59
CA SER A 4 -10.32 17.53 -2.59
C SER A 4 -8.84 17.64 -2.20
N ASP A 5 -8.58 17.77 -0.89
CA ASP A 5 -7.24 17.77 -0.34
C ASP A 5 -6.68 16.35 -0.16
N GLY A 6 -7.45 15.28 -0.34
CA GLY A 6 -6.99 13.89 -0.24
C GLY A 6 -6.75 13.38 1.18
N ILE A 7 -6.21 12.17 1.31
CA ILE A 7 -5.94 11.52 2.61
C ILE A 7 -4.45 11.28 2.83
N VAL A 8 -4.03 11.21 4.09
CA VAL A 8 -2.65 10.84 4.46
C VAL A 8 -2.67 9.46 5.10
N VAL A 9 -2.04 8.50 4.44
CA VAL A 9 -1.84 7.15 4.97
C VAL A 9 -0.59 7.17 5.84
N PHE A 10 -0.74 6.88 7.12
CA PHE A 10 0.35 6.86 8.09
C PHE A 10 0.73 5.45 8.56
N GLY A 11 -0.10 4.46 8.26
CA GLY A 11 0.13 3.06 8.63
C GLY A 11 -0.60 2.11 7.69
N SER A 12 -0.14 0.87 7.65
CA SER A 12 -0.67 -0.18 6.77
C SER A 12 -0.48 -1.55 7.41
N GLN A 13 -1.48 -2.42 7.27
CA GLN A 13 -1.42 -3.84 7.61
C GLN A 13 -1.60 -4.65 6.33
N LEU A 14 -0.68 -5.58 6.08
CA LEU A 14 -0.76 -6.49 4.94
C LEU A 14 -1.40 -7.80 5.40
N HIS A 15 -2.21 -8.41 4.54
CA HIS A 15 -2.94 -9.63 4.87
C HIS A 15 -3.03 -10.57 3.66
N THR A 16 -2.70 -11.84 3.87
CA THR A 16 -2.99 -12.95 2.95
C THR A 16 -3.31 -14.21 3.76
N HIS A 17 -3.83 -15.24 3.10
CA HIS A 17 -3.92 -16.59 3.64
C HIS A 17 -2.62 -17.39 3.39
N LEU A 18 -2.63 -18.69 3.72
CA LEU A 18 -1.44 -19.53 3.91
C LEU A 18 -0.37 -19.51 2.80
N THR A 19 -0.72 -19.26 1.55
CA THR A 19 0.24 -19.30 0.43
C THR A 19 0.97 -17.99 0.18
N GLY A 20 0.54 -16.87 0.78
CA GLY A 20 1.15 -15.57 0.47
C GLY A 20 2.59 -15.43 0.96
N VAL A 21 3.50 -15.04 0.07
CA VAL A 21 4.93 -14.88 0.34
C VAL A 21 5.43 -13.44 0.24
N ARG A 22 4.70 -12.58 -0.49
CA ARG A 22 5.03 -11.17 -0.68
C ARG A 22 3.79 -10.35 -0.95
N VAL A 23 3.71 -9.15 -0.36
CA VAL A 23 2.63 -8.19 -0.61
C VAL A 23 3.20 -6.79 -0.76
N TYR A 24 2.69 -6.02 -1.73
CA TYR A 24 3.07 -4.63 -1.90
C TYR A 24 1.93 -3.82 -2.53
N THR A 25 1.91 -2.53 -2.25
CA THR A 25 0.94 -1.56 -2.77
C THR A 25 1.67 -0.45 -3.50
N ARG A 26 1.52 -0.43 -4.83
CA ARG A 26 2.05 0.62 -5.71
C ARG A 26 1.07 1.78 -5.78
N HIS A 27 1.58 2.98 -6.00
CA HIS A 27 0.81 4.22 -6.08
C HIS A 27 1.12 4.90 -7.41
N PHE A 28 0.08 5.28 -8.14
CA PHE A 28 0.18 6.01 -9.40
C PHE A 28 -0.64 7.28 -9.30
N ASP A 29 -0.16 8.36 -9.91
CA ASP A 29 -0.97 9.56 -10.08
C ASP A 29 -2.02 9.38 -11.19
N MET A 30 -2.92 10.35 -11.31
CA MET A 30 -3.98 10.36 -12.34
C MET A 30 -3.46 10.30 -13.78
N PHE A 31 -2.17 10.59 -14.02
CA PHE A 31 -1.52 10.54 -15.33
C PHE A 31 -0.80 9.21 -15.58
N GLY A 32 -0.90 8.26 -14.64
CA GLY A 32 -0.28 6.95 -14.74
C GLY A 32 1.21 6.92 -14.39
N ARG A 33 1.78 8.01 -13.87
CA ARG A 33 3.16 8.00 -13.40
C ARG A 33 3.20 7.34 -12.03
N GLU A 34 4.14 6.41 -11.88
CA GLU A 34 4.39 5.74 -10.60
C GLU A 34 5.01 6.72 -9.60
N LEU A 35 4.37 6.80 -8.44
CA LEU A 35 4.81 7.51 -7.25
C LEU A 35 5.47 6.52 -6.27
N PRO A 36 6.09 6.99 -5.18
CA PRO A 36 6.64 6.09 -4.16
C PRO A 36 5.60 5.08 -3.67
N GLU A 37 6.01 3.82 -3.54
CA GLU A 37 5.13 2.75 -3.04
C GLU A 37 4.59 3.06 -1.65
N LEU A 38 3.35 2.65 -1.40
CA LEU A 38 2.68 2.85 -0.12
C LEU A 38 3.21 1.88 0.94
N ASN A 39 3.35 0.60 0.58
CA ASN A 39 3.87 -0.43 1.48
C ASN A 39 4.43 -1.60 0.66
N ARG A 40 5.45 -2.30 1.21
CA ARG A 40 6.02 -3.50 0.63
C ARG A 40 6.59 -4.39 1.72
N ASP A 41 6.24 -5.67 1.68
CA ASP A 41 6.92 -6.72 2.43
C ASP A 41 7.24 -7.89 1.50
N ASN A 42 8.53 -8.04 1.19
CA ASN A 42 9.05 -9.12 0.35
C ASN A 42 9.23 -10.44 1.12
N HIS A 43 9.12 -10.42 2.45
CA HIS A 43 9.26 -11.57 3.33
C HIS A 43 8.02 -11.71 4.22
N PHE A 44 6.86 -11.44 3.63
CA PHE A 44 5.59 -11.49 4.33
C PHE A 44 5.37 -12.89 4.93
N SER A 45 4.93 -12.94 6.18
CA SER A 45 4.52 -14.18 6.84
C SER A 45 3.07 -14.08 7.27
N THR A 46 2.29 -15.09 6.90
CA THR A 46 0.89 -15.23 7.34
C THR A 46 0.76 -15.38 8.85
N HIS A 47 1.83 -15.73 9.55
CA HIS A 47 1.87 -15.83 11.00
C HIS A 47 2.26 -14.52 11.71
N PHE A 48 2.68 -13.49 10.97
CA PHE A 48 3.10 -12.21 11.52
C PHE A 48 2.50 -11.04 10.74
N GLN A 49 1.34 -10.57 11.21
CA GLN A 49 0.49 -9.59 10.52
C GLN A 49 0.24 -8.35 11.39
N GLU A 50 1.22 -7.48 11.48
CA GLU A 50 1.13 -6.26 12.29
C GLU A 50 0.71 -5.04 11.47
N ILE A 51 0.10 -4.06 12.15
CA ILE A 51 -0.07 -2.71 11.58
C ILE A 51 1.29 -2.02 11.72
N ARG A 52 1.94 -1.70 10.60
CA ARG A 52 3.19 -0.94 10.59
C ARG A 52 2.91 0.53 10.33
N ARG A 53 3.52 1.40 11.14
CA ARG A 53 3.64 2.83 10.79
C ARG A 53 4.54 2.95 9.56
N LEU A 54 4.09 3.69 8.55
CA LEU A 54 4.90 3.95 7.36
C LEU A 54 6.09 4.85 7.74
N LYS A 55 7.28 4.54 7.22
CA LYS A 55 8.48 5.37 7.44
C LYS A 55 8.25 6.81 6.95
N LEU A 56 7.52 6.94 5.85
CA LEU A 56 7.06 8.19 5.28
C LEU A 56 5.55 8.10 5.10
N PRO A 57 4.75 9.01 5.69
CA PRO A 57 3.33 9.09 5.39
C PRO A 57 3.11 9.38 3.90
N VAL A 58 2.11 8.73 3.30
CA VAL A 58 1.82 8.84 1.87
C VAL A 58 0.54 9.62 1.67
N LYS A 59 0.62 10.71 0.89
CA LYS A 59 -0.55 11.51 0.51
C LYS A 59 -1.19 10.90 -0.74
N ILE A 60 -2.48 10.64 -0.69
CA ILE A 60 -3.27 10.16 -1.83
C ILE A 60 -4.29 11.23 -2.18
N LEU A 61 -4.28 11.66 -3.44
CA LEU A 61 -5.19 12.66 -3.95
C LEU A 61 -6.35 12.02 -4.74
N PRO A 62 -7.47 12.73 -4.94
CA PRO A 62 -8.49 12.29 -5.88
C PRO A 62 -7.92 12.05 -7.29
N GLY A 63 -8.23 10.89 -7.88
CA GLY A 63 -7.75 10.49 -9.21
C GLY A 63 -6.49 9.61 -9.18
N ASP A 64 -5.78 9.54 -8.06
CA ASP A 64 -4.68 8.60 -7.88
C ASP A 64 -5.19 7.15 -7.86
N VAL A 65 -4.31 6.22 -8.26
CA VAL A 65 -4.58 4.79 -8.31
C VAL A 65 -3.64 4.05 -7.37
N LEU A 66 -4.20 3.19 -6.52
CA LEU A 66 -3.45 2.23 -5.73
C LEU A 66 -3.61 0.83 -6.31
N VAL A 67 -2.49 0.14 -6.52
CA VAL A 67 -2.47 -1.24 -7.00
C VAL A 67 -1.79 -2.13 -5.98
N THR A 68 -2.57 -2.98 -5.32
CA THR A 68 -2.03 -3.98 -4.38
C THR A 68 -1.83 -5.31 -5.09
N ARG A 69 -0.64 -5.89 -4.93
CA ARG A 69 -0.30 -7.21 -5.46
C ARG A 69 0.15 -8.13 -4.33
N CYS A 70 -0.37 -9.36 -4.38
CA CYS A 70 0.02 -10.46 -3.53
C CYS A 70 0.63 -11.55 -4.41
N ASP A 71 1.83 -11.99 -4.07
CA ASP A 71 2.44 -13.17 -4.67
C ASP A 71 2.27 -14.36 -3.71
N TYR A 72 1.99 -15.54 -4.28
CA TYR A 72 1.58 -16.76 -3.58
C TYR A 72 2.32 -18.00 -4.11
#